data_AF-A0A352F3T8-F1
#
_entry.id   AF-A0A352F3T8-F1
#
_cell.length_a   1.000
_cell.length_b   1.000
_cell.length_c   1.000
_cell.angle_alpha   90.00
_cell.angle_beta   90.00
_cell.angle_gamma   90.00
#
_symmetry.space_group_name_H-M   'P 1'
#
loop_
_entity.id
_entity.type
_entity.pdbx_description
1 polymer ?
#
loop_
_entity_poly.entity_id
_entity_poly.type
_entity_poly.pdbx_seq_one_letter_code
_entity_poly.pdbx_strand_id
1 'polypeptide(L)' 'MHFHLIGVCGTAMAALAGTLQARGHHVTGSDENVYPPMSTMLASLGNDASRG' A
#
# COMPACT_ATOMS: atom_id res chain seq x y z
N MET A 1 3.15 -8.17 -12.75
CA MET A 1 1.71 -8.00 -12.46
C MET A 1 1.56 -6.86 -11.49
N HIS A 2 0.55 -6.01 -11.70
CA HIS A 2 0.29 -4.81 -10.93
C HIS A 2 -1.02 -4.99 -10.16
N PHE A 3 -0.98 -4.77 -8.84
CA PHE A 3 -2.14 -4.87 -7.96
C PHE A 3 -2.42 -3.49 -7.37
N HIS A 4 -3.67 -3.04 -7.51
CA HIS A 4 -4.14 -1.79 -6.90
C HIS A 4 -5.08 -2.11 -5.74
N LEU A 5 -4.70 -1.71 -4.53
CA LEU A 5 -5.44 -1.98 -3.31
C LEU A 5 -6.17 -0.72 -2.86
N ILE A 6 -7.50 -0.78 -2.82
CA ILE A 6 -8.31 0.29 -2.23
C ILE A 6 -8.49 -0.03 -0.74
N GLY A 7 -8.16 0.90 0.15
CA GLY A 7 -8.17 0.66 1.60
C GLY A 7 -6.82 0.17 2.16
N VAL A 8 -5.70 0.64 1.59
CA VAL A 8 -4.35 0.15 1.94
C VAL A 8 -3.91 0.54 3.36
N CYS A 9 -4.60 1.48 4.00
CA CYS A 9 -4.37 1.90 5.39
C CYS A 9 -4.76 0.81 6.41
N GLY A 10 -5.48 -0.24 5.98
CA GLY A 10 -5.79 -1.39 6.82
C GLY A 10 -4.58 -2.31 7.05
N THR A 11 -4.32 -2.68 8.31
CA THR A 11 -3.20 -3.56 8.70
C THR A 11 -3.15 -4.88 7.92
N ALA A 12 -4.32 -5.46 7.61
CA ALA A 12 -4.42 -6.68 6.81
C ALA A 12 -3.96 -6.45 5.36
N MET A 13 -4.35 -5.32 4.77
CA MET A 13 -3.99 -4.97 3.39
C MET A 13 -2.51 -4.60 3.28
N ALA A 14 -1.93 -3.97 4.31
CA ALA A 14 -0.49 -3.73 4.39
C ALA A 14 0.33 -5.03 4.41
N ALA A 15 -0.10 -6.04 5.17
CA ALA A 15 0.56 -7.36 5.19
C ALA A 15 0.44 -8.10 3.84
N LEU A 16 -0.72 -7.99 3.18
CA LEU A 16 -0.91 -8.53 1.83
C LEU A 16 -0.03 -7.81 0.81
N ALA A 17 0.01 -6.47 0.85
CA ALA A 17 0.84 -5.65 -0.02
C ALA A 17 2.32 -6.03 0.13
N GLY A 18 2.82 -6.12 1.36
CA GLY A 18 4.20 -6.52 1.64
C GLY A 18 4.54 -7.92 1.13
N THR A 19 3.63 -8.90 1.25
CA THR A 19 3.88 -10.26 0.73
C THR A 19 3.82 -10.34 -0.80
N LEU A 20 2.95 -9.57 -1.45
CA LEU A 20 2.92 -9.46 -2.91
C LEU A 20 4.18 -8.78 -3.44
N GLN A 21 4.65 -7.74 -2.74
CA GLN A 21 5.86 -7.03 -3.11
C GLN A 21 7.12 -7.87 -2.90
N ALA A 22 7.19 -8.65 -1.82
CA ALA A 22 8.24 -9.64 -1.60
C ALA A 22 8.30 -10.72 -2.68
N ARG A 23 7.18 -10.98 -3.38
CA ARG A 23 7.11 -11.85 -4.56
C ARG A 23 7.49 -11.15 -5.87
N GLY A 24 7.90 -9.88 -5.83
CA GLY A 24 8.25 -9.08 -7.01
C GLY A 24 7.04 -8.55 -7.77
N HIS A 25 5.86 -8.53 -7.16
CA HIS A 25 4.68 -7.88 -7.74
C HIS A 25 4.65 -6.41 -7.39
N HIS A 26 4.20 -5.60 -8.34
CA HIS A 26 4.08 -4.16 -8.12
C HIS A 26 2.73 -3.91 -7.45
N VAL A 27 2.73 -3.30 -6.27
CA VAL A 27 1.53 -3.05 -5.49
C VAL A 27 1.40 -1.54 -5.28
N THR A 28 0.26 -1.00 -5.68
CA THR A 28 -0.12 0.39 -5.42
C THR A 28 -1.38 0.39 -4.57
N GLY A 29 -1.65 1.49 -3.89
CA GLY A 29 -2.83 1.62 -3.06
C GLY A 29 -3.44 3.01 -3.09
N SER A 30 -4.73 3.06 -2.82
CA SER A 30 -5.46 4.31 -2.61
C SER A 30 -6.27 4.18 -1.34
N ASP A 31 -6.25 5.19 -0.49
CA ASP A 31 -7.06 5.22 0.73
C ASP A 31 -7.55 6.66 0.98
N GLU A 32 -8.71 6.78 1.60
CA GLU A 32 -9.28 8.07 1.99
C GLU A 32 -8.52 8.63 3.22
N ASN A 33 -7.94 7.73 4.01
CA ASN A 33 -7.25 8.00 5.27
C ASN A 33 -5.71 8.00 5.14
N VAL A 34 -5.17 8.33 3.95
CA VAL A 34 -3.71 8.47 3.73
C VAL A 34 -3.22 9.72 4.46
N TYR A 35 -2.72 9.53 5.67
CA TYR A 35 -2.11 10.58 6.50
C TYR A 35 -0.73 10.14 7.00
N PRO A 36 0.20 11.08 7.22
CA PRO A 36 1.45 10.79 7.93
C PRO A 36 1.12 10.28 9.34
N PRO A 37 1.77 9.22 9.85
CA PRO A 37 2.95 8.51 9.32
C PRO A 37 2.65 7.32 8.40
N MET A 38 1.37 6.98 8.18
CA MET A 38 0.98 5.76 7.48
C MET A 38 1.25 5.84 5.97
N SER A 39 1.09 7.02 5.37
CA SER A 39 1.46 7.29 3.97
C SER A 39 2.95 7.07 3.70
N THR A 40 3.81 7.58 4.59
CA THR A 40 5.27 7.47 4.48
C THR A 40 5.73 6.04 4.71
N MET A 41 5.07 5.31 5.61
CA MET A 41 5.37 3.90 5.85
C MET A 41 5.03 3.05 4.61
N LEU A 42 3.89 3.29 3.97
CA LEU A 42 3.51 2.65 2.71
C LEU A 42 4.48 2.97 1.58
N ALA A 43 4.84 4.25 1.42
CA ALA A 43 5.83 4.68 0.43
C ALA A 43 7.22 4.07 0.67
N SER A 44 7.64 3.96 1.93
CA SER A 44 8.91 3.31 2.31
C SER A 44 8.90 1.80 2.03
N LEU A 45 7.72 1.19 2.13
CA LEU A 45 7.45 -0.20 1.75
C LEU A 45 7.21 -0.32 0.25
N GLY A 46 7.56 0.65 -0.61
CA GLY A 46 7.41 0.58 -2.06
C GLY A 46 5.97 0.63 -2.59
N ASN A 47 5.00 0.91 -1.70
CA ASN A 47 3.60 1.02 -2.07
C ASN A 47 3.25 2.50 -2.26
N ASP A 48 2.94 2.89 -3.49
CA ASP A 48 2.44 4.23 -3.78
C ASP A 48 1.03 4.36 -3.20
N ALA A 49 0.84 5.25 -2.22
CA ALA A 49 -0.44 5.49 -1.55
C ALA A 49 -0.98 6.88 -1.92
N SER A 50 -1.95 6.94 -2.84
CA SER A 50 -2.63 8.19 -3.20
C SER A 50 -3.87 8.42 -2.33
N ARG A 51 -4.17 9.68 -1.99
CA ARG A 51 -5.50 10.04 -1.47
C ARG A 51 -6.52 9.91 -2.61
N GLY A 52 -7.48 9.01 -2.46
CA GLY A 52 -8.66 8.89 -3.32
C GLY A 52 -9.68 9.98 -3.05
#